data_AF-A0A7X7AV35-F1
#
_entry.id   AF-A0A7X7AV35-F1
#
_cell.length_a   1.000
_cell.length_b   1.000
_cell.length_c   1.000
_cell.angle_alpha   90.00
_cell.angle_beta   90.00
_cell.angle_gamma   90.00
#
_symmetry.space_group_name_H-M   'P 1'
#
loop_
_entity.id
_entity.type
_entity.pdbx_description
1 polymer ?
#
loop_
_entity_poly.entity_id
_entity_poly.type
_entity_poly.pdbx_seq_one_letter_code
_entity_poly.pdbx_strand_id
1 'polypeptide(L)'
;MINTTHNHQELRKDLKYLKLLSKSFPTIASASTEIINLKAILHLPKGTEHFLADIHGEAEAFQHVLKNASGTIRTKVDEIFGQTLRDSQKRELTTLIYYPYEKLRLVKQVESDMSEWYVVTLNKLVKVLDTVASKYTRSKVRKS
;
A
#
# COMPACT_ATOMS: atom_id res chain seq x y z
N MET A 1 16.73 23.38 -10.88
CA MET A 1 16.95 24.59 -10.04
C MET A 1 15.58 25.14 -9.70
N ILE A 2 15.25 25.31 -8.42
CA ILE A 2 13.98 25.92 -8.00
C ILE A 2 14.18 27.44 -8.05
N ASN A 3 13.52 28.12 -8.98
CA ASN A 3 13.53 29.58 -9.09
C ASN A 3 13.06 30.19 -7.75
N THR A 4 13.98 30.81 -7.01
CA THR A 4 13.73 31.38 -5.68
C THR A 4 13.81 32.90 -5.73
N THR A 5 12.97 33.51 -6.55
CA THR A 5 12.69 34.95 -6.50
C THR A 5 11.23 35.13 -6.15
N HIS A 6 10.90 34.99 -4.85
CA HIS A 6 9.60 35.42 -4.35
C HIS A 6 9.61 36.94 -4.26
N ASN A 7 8.66 37.61 -4.92
CA ASN A 7 8.58 39.07 -4.91
C ASN A 7 8.27 39.56 -3.47
N HIS A 8 9.06 40.49 -2.95
CA HIS A 8 8.84 41.08 -1.61
C HIS A 8 7.44 41.69 -1.44
N GLN A 9 6.78 42.09 -2.54
CA GLN A 9 5.40 42.56 -2.52
C GLN A 9 4.38 41.44 -2.24
N GLU A 10 4.64 40.21 -2.68
CA GLU A 10 3.76 39.06 -2.40
C GLU A 10 3.89 38.61 -0.94
N LEU A 11 5.12 38.55 -0.41
CA LEU A 11 5.36 38.23 1.00
C LEU A 11 4.67 39.20 1.96
N ARG A 12 4.53 40.47 1.58
CA ARG A 12 3.77 41.46 2.36
C ARG A 12 2.26 41.16 2.39
N LYS A 13 1.70 40.59 1.32
CA LYS A 13 0.27 40.20 1.28
C LYS A 13 0.00 39.02 2.23
N ASP A 14 0.96 38.11 2.36
CA ASP A 14 0.82 36.90 3.18
C ASP A 14 1.36 37.03 4.60
N LEU A 15 1.84 38.22 5.00
CA LEU A 15 2.48 38.46 6.30
C LEU A 15 1.61 38.02 7.50
N LYS A 16 0.28 38.17 7.38
CA LYS A 16 -0.68 37.70 8.39
C LYS A 16 -0.62 36.17 8.55
N TYR A 17 -0.57 35.43 7.45
CA TYR A 17 -0.47 33.96 7.47
C TYR A 17 0.91 33.50 7.95
N LEU A 18 1.98 34.16 7.51
CA LEU A 18 3.35 33.86 7.96
C LEU A 18 3.50 34.03 9.47
N LYS A 19 2.90 35.07 10.07
CA LYS A 19 2.86 35.29 11.52
C LYS A 19 2.03 34.24 12.28
N LEU A 20 0.99 33.68 11.66
CA LEU A 20 0.22 32.59 12.27
C LEU A 20 1.01 31.28 12.21
N LEU A 21 1.61 30.97 11.05
CA LEU A 21 2.43 29.78 10.85
C LEU A 21 3.66 29.76 11.75
N SER A 22 4.28 30.91 12.04
CA SER A 22 5.43 30.98 12.95
C SER A 22 5.09 30.56 14.38
N LYS A 23 3.81 30.53 14.78
CA LYS A 23 3.39 29.98 16.09
C LYS A 23 3.49 28.45 16.12
N SER A 24 3.19 27.80 15.00
CA SER A 24 3.24 26.33 14.87
C SER A 24 4.63 25.83 14.42
N PHE A 25 5.36 26.63 13.65
CA PHE A 25 6.67 26.32 13.09
C PHE A 25 7.66 27.47 13.39
N PRO A 26 8.16 27.57 14.63
CA PRO A 26 8.92 28.73 15.09
C PRO A 26 10.35 28.79 14.53
N THR A 27 10.89 27.67 14.03
CA THR A 27 12.25 27.58 13.49
C THR A 27 12.24 27.22 12.02
N ILE A 28 13.28 27.66 11.30
CA ILE A 28 13.51 27.30 9.89
C ILE A 28 13.54 25.78 9.73
N ALA A 29 14.17 25.07 10.69
CA ALA A 29 14.22 23.61 10.71
C ALA A 29 12.82 23.00 10.81
N SER A 30 11.99 23.45 11.76
CA SER A 30 10.62 22.95 11.94
C SER A 30 9.74 23.17 10.71
N ALA A 31 9.78 24.38 10.13
CA ALA A 31 9.05 24.69 8.91
C ALA A 31 9.53 23.85 7.71
N SER A 32 10.85 23.68 7.58
CA SER A 32 11.46 22.90 6.50
C SER A 32 11.12 21.42 6.61
N THR A 33 11.15 20.85 7.82
CA THR A 33 10.71 19.47 8.10
C THR A 33 9.25 19.27 7.70
N GLU A 34 8.36 20.21 8.05
CA GLU A 34 6.95 20.07 7.69
C GLU A 34 6.71 20.23 6.19
N ILE A 35 7.41 21.15 5.52
CA ILE A 35 7.37 21.26 4.06
C ILE A 35 7.80 19.95 3.39
N ILE A 36 8.88 19.32 3.87
CA ILE A 36 9.34 18.02 3.36
C ILE A 36 8.28 16.94 3.62
N ASN A 37 7.70 16.88 4.81
CA ASN A 37 6.66 15.93 5.16
C ASN A 37 5.41 16.08 4.28
N LEU A 38 4.91 17.31 4.10
CA LEU A 38 3.75 17.59 3.25
C LEU A 38 4.05 17.29 1.77
N LYS A 39 5.25 17.64 1.28
CA LYS A 39 5.69 17.24 -0.06
C LYS A 39 5.73 15.73 -0.21
N ALA A 40 6.26 15.00 0.77
CA ALA A 40 6.28 13.54 0.74
C ALA A 40 4.87 12.94 0.72
N ILE A 41 3.94 13.49 1.51
CA ILE A 41 2.53 13.07 1.51
C ILE A 41 1.86 13.30 0.15
N LEU A 42 2.11 14.45 -0.50
CA LEU A 42 1.57 14.75 -1.83
C LEU A 42 2.11 13.82 -2.93
N HIS A 43 3.31 13.27 -2.76
CA HIS A 43 3.90 12.30 -3.68
C HIS A 43 3.54 10.85 -3.35
N LEU A 44 2.76 10.60 -2.28
CA LEU A 44 2.27 9.26 -2.02
C LEU A 44 1.38 8.81 -3.18
N PRO A 45 1.45 7.53 -3.57
CA PRO A 45 0.57 7.00 -4.60
C PRO A 45 -0.87 7.19 -4.19
N LYS A 46 -1.73 7.55 -5.15
CA LYS A 46 -3.17 7.62 -4.91
C LYS A 46 -3.69 6.27 -4.41
N GLY A 47 -4.75 6.35 -3.61
CA GLY A 47 -5.51 5.18 -3.18
C GLY A 47 -5.99 4.36 -4.37
N THR A 48 -6.27 3.08 -4.15
CA THR A 48 -6.88 2.24 -5.18
C THR A 48 -8.35 2.65 -5.33
N GLU A 49 -8.76 3.03 -6.55
CA GLU A 49 -10.14 3.36 -6.90
C GLU A 49 -10.70 2.23 -7.75
N HIS A 50 -11.80 1.59 -7.31
CA HIS A 50 -12.49 0.55 -8.07
C HIS A 50 -13.70 1.17 -8.77
N PHE A 51 -13.72 1.14 -10.10
CA PHE A 51 -14.88 1.49 -10.91
C PHE A 51 -15.54 0.21 -11.38
N LEU A 52 -16.72 -0.08 -10.84
CA LEU A 52 -17.46 -1.31 -11.10
C LEU A 52 -18.84 -0.94 -11.62
N ALA A 53 -19.17 -1.45 -12.81
CA ALA A 53 -20.50 -1.36 -13.40
C ALA A 53 -21.22 -2.72 -13.28
N ASP A 54 -22.54 -2.72 -13.39
CA ASP A 54 -23.36 -3.93 -13.53
C ASP A 54 -23.25 -4.93 -12.36
N ILE A 55 -23.40 -4.43 -11.13
CA ILE A 55 -23.26 -5.22 -9.89
C ILE A 55 -24.51 -6.09 -9.58
N HIS A 56 -25.60 -5.95 -10.36
CA HIS A 56 -26.86 -6.63 -10.08
C HIS A 56 -26.75 -8.14 -10.36
N GLY A 57 -26.88 -8.96 -9.30
CA GLY A 57 -26.88 -10.43 -9.39
C GLY A 57 -25.51 -11.10 -9.30
N GLU A 58 -24.41 -10.34 -9.36
CA GLU A 58 -23.03 -10.84 -9.50
C GLU A 58 -22.19 -10.68 -8.22
N ALA A 59 -22.77 -11.06 -7.07
CA ALA A 59 -22.13 -10.86 -5.76
C ALA A 59 -20.81 -11.64 -5.61
N GLU A 60 -20.72 -12.84 -6.18
CA GLU A 60 -19.51 -13.68 -6.09
C GLU A 60 -18.37 -13.11 -6.95
N ALA A 61 -18.67 -12.67 -8.18
CA ALA A 61 -17.71 -12.01 -9.05
C ALA A 61 -17.19 -10.71 -8.40
N PHE A 62 -18.08 -9.93 -7.78
CA PHE A 62 -17.70 -8.73 -7.02
C PHE A 62 -16.74 -9.07 -5.87
N GLN A 63 -17.08 -10.08 -5.05
CA GLN A 63 -16.20 -10.53 -3.97
C GLN A 63 -14.85 -11.00 -4.50
N HIS A 64 -14.82 -11.70 -5.65
CA HIS A 64 -13.57 -12.14 -6.27
C HIS A 64 -12.68 -10.96 -6.67
N VAL A 65 -13.25 -9.91 -7.27
CA VAL A 65 -12.50 -8.69 -7.66
C VAL A 65 -11.91 -7.99 -6.44
N LEU A 66 -12.66 -7.92 -5.32
CA LEU A 66 -12.14 -7.37 -4.08
C LEU A 66 -11.02 -8.24 -3.50
N LYS A 67 -11.25 -9.56 -3.42
CA LYS A 67 -10.29 -10.54 -2.90
C LYS A 67 -8.99 -10.56 -3.69
N ASN A 68 -9.05 -10.40 -5.02
CA ASN A 68 -7.87 -10.39 -5.88
C ASN A 68 -7.24 -8.98 -6.06
N ALA A 69 -7.84 -7.95 -5.45
CA ALA A 69 -7.46 -6.54 -5.58
C ALA A 69 -7.31 -6.10 -7.05
N SER A 70 -8.30 -6.45 -7.88
CA SER A 70 -8.27 -6.29 -9.34
C SER A 70 -6.99 -6.85 -10.00
N GLY A 71 -6.51 -8.00 -9.50
CA GLY A 71 -5.31 -8.68 -9.99
C GLY A 71 -3.99 -8.16 -9.42
N THR A 72 -4.00 -7.05 -8.65
CA THR A 72 -2.78 -6.44 -8.09
C THR A 72 -1.98 -7.40 -7.22
N ILE A 73 -2.65 -8.26 -6.44
CA ILE A 73 -1.98 -9.22 -5.56
C ILE A 73 -1.13 -10.20 -6.38
N ARG A 74 -1.67 -10.73 -7.48
CA ARG A 74 -0.91 -11.64 -8.36
C ARG A 74 0.33 -10.96 -8.92
N THR A 75 0.18 -9.74 -9.42
CA THR A 75 1.31 -8.94 -9.91
C THR A 75 2.38 -8.76 -8.83
N LYS A 76 2.00 -8.48 -7.57
CA LYS A 76 2.95 -8.36 -6.46
C LYS A 76 3.63 -9.67 -6.09
N VAL A 77 2.90 -10.78 -6.09
CA VAL A 77 3.48 -12.11 -5.88
C VAL A 77 4.49 -12.43 -6.99
N ASP A 78 4.18 -12.11 -8.25
CA ASP A 78 5.08 -12.29 -9.39
C ASP A 78 6.33 -11.40 -9.30
N GLU A 79 6.20 -10.13 -8.89
CA GLU A 79 7.33 -9.21 -8.66
C GLU A 79 8.28 -9.73 -7.55
N ILE A 80 7.72 -10.24 -6.44
CA ILE A 80 8.50 -10.65 -5.26
C ILE A 80 9.17 -12.01 -5.48
N PHE A 81 8.50 -12.94 -6.17
CA PHE A 81 8.91 -14.34 -6.27
C PHE A 81 9.20 -14.81 -7.69
N GLY A 82 9.22 -13.93 -8.69
CA GLY A 82 9.28 -14.28 -10.12
C GLY A 82 10.38 -15.27 -10.48
N GLN A 83 11.56 -15.17 -9.83
CA GLN A 83 12.71 -16.05 -10.06
C GLN A 83 12.91 -17.12 -8.98
N THR A 84 12.13 -17.10 -7.90
CA THR A 84 12.31 -18.00 -6.75
C THR A 84 11.23 -19.06 -6.63
N LEU A 85 10.05 -18.83 -7.22
CA LEU A 85 8.94 -19.78 -7.21
C LEU A 85 8.46 -20.08 -8.62
N ARG A 86 8.06 -21.34 -8.85
CA ARG A 86 7.39 -21.74 -10.07
C ARG A 86 6.01 -21.10 -10.17
N ASP A 87 5.49 -20.98 -11.39
CA ASP A 87 4.16 -20.41 -11.63
C ASP A 87 3.03 -21.15 -10.92
N SER A 88 3.16 -22.46 -10.70
CA SER A 88 2.20 -23.23 -9.90
C SER A 88 2.21 -22.76 -8.44
N GLN A 89 3.38 -22.62 -7.84
CA GLN A 89 3.53 -22.18 -6.44
C GLN A 89 3.07 -20.74 -6.25
N LYS A 90 3.35 -19.85 -7.21
CA LYS A 90 2.84 -18.46 -7.19
C LYS A 90 1.32 -18.42 -7.28
N ARG A 91 0.72 -19.25 -8.15
CA ARG A 91 -0.75 -19.41 -8.23
C ARG A 91 -1.32 -19.91 -6.91
N GLU A 92 -0.72 -20.91 -6.29
CA GLU A 92 -1.21 -21.44 -5.01
C GLU A 92 -1.16 -20.42 -3.88
N LEU A 93 -0.05 -19.68 -3.76
CA LEU A 93 0.09 -18.61 -2.77
C LEU A 93 -0.96 -17.52 -3.02
N THR A 94 -1.17 -17.15 -4.28
CA THR A 94 -2.17 -16.15 -4.68
C THR A 94 -3.59 -16.61 -4.34
N THR A 95 -3.94 -17.86 -4.65
CA THR A 95 -5.24 -18.44 -4.30
C THR A 95 -5.44 -18.51 -2.79
N LEU A 96 -4.40 -18.81 -2.01
CA LEU A 96 -4.45 -18.81 -0.55
C LEU A 96 -4.74 -17.42 0.00
N ILE A 97 -4.18 -16.36 -0.58
CA ILE A 97 -4.47 -14.99 -0.17
C ILE A 97 -5.94 -14.63 -0.47
N TYR A 98 -6.48 -15.09 -1.60
CA TYR A 98 -7.85 -14.77 -2.02
C TYR A 98 -8.90 -15.53 -1.23
N TYR A 99 -8.65 -16.81 -0.97
CA TYR A 99 -9.58 -17.77 -0.40
C TYR A 99 -8.87 -18.63 0.66
N PRO A 100 -8.51 -18.02 1.81
CA PRO A 100 -7.63 -18.67 2.78
C PRO A 100 -8.26 -19.93 3.37
N TYR A 101 -9.56 -19.90 3.70
CA TYR A 101 -10.23 -21.03 4.33
C TYR A 101 -10.40 -22.19 3.35
N GLU A 102 -10.84 -21.90 2.12
CA GLU A 102 -11.11 -22.86 1.07
C GLU A 102 -9.81 -23.52 0.60
N LYS A 103 -8.77 -22.74 0.32
CA LYS A 103 -7.47 -23.29 -0.08
C LYS A 103 -6.81 -24.05 1.06
N LEU A 104 -6.89 -23.57 2.30
CA LEU A 104 -6.31 -24.29 3.45
C LEU A 104 -7.00 -25.64 3.69
N ARG A 105 -8.31 -25.75 3.48
CA ARG A 105 -9.02 -27.04 3.54
C ARG A 105 -8.48 -28.03 2.52
N LEU A 106 -8.22 -27.60 1.29
CA LEU A 106 -7.65 -28.46 0.24
C LEU A 106 -6.20 -28.87 0.56
N VAL A 107 -5.39 -27.94 1.06
CA VAL A 107 -4.00 -28.23 1.45
C VAL A 107 -3.95 -29.30 2.54
N LYS A 108 -4.79 -29.17 3.58
CA LYS A 108 -4.86 -30.14 4.69
C LYS A 108 -5.23 -31.57 4.27
N GLN A 109 -5.80 -31.76 3.09
CA GLN A 109 -6.16 -33.08 2.57
C GLN A 109 -5.00 -33.78 1.85
N VAL A 110 -3.99 -33.02 1.41
CA VAL A 110 -2.91 -33.51 0.55
C VAL A 110 -1.56 -33.41 1.24
N GLU A 111 -1.35 -32.37 2.04
CA GLU A 111 -0.08 -32.10 2.71
C GLU A 111 0.12 -33.00 3.93
N SER A 112 1.27 -33.67 4.00
CA SER A 112 1.59 -34.61 5.06
C SER A 112 2.14 -33.92 6.31
N ASP A 113 2.90 -32.84 6.14
CA ASP A 113 3.43 -32.03 7.25
C ASP A 113 2.90 -30.60 7.18
N MET A 114 1.76 -30.40 7.85
CA MET A 114 1.16 -29.07 7.96
C MET A 114 2.02 -28.10 8.76
N SER A 115 2.82 -28.57 9.72
CA SER A 115 3.62 -27.68 10.57
C SER A 115 4.72 -27.02 9.76
N GLU A 116 5.46 -27.81 8.96
CA GLU A 116 6.46 -27.27 8.03
C GLU A 116 5.81 -26.36 6.99
N TRP A 117 4.68 -26.80 6.41
CA TRP A 117 3.95 -26.02 5.42
C TRP A 117 3.54 -24.64 5.95
N TYR A 118 3.06 -24.56 7.20
CA TYR A 118 2.71 -23.30 7.84
C TYR A 118 3.91 -22.37 7.98
N VAL A 119 5.06 -22.89 8.45
CA VAL A 119 6.28 -22.09 8.60
C VAL A 119 6.71 -21.50 7.26
N VAL A 120 6.78 -22.33 6.22
CA VAL A 120 7.18 -21.88 4.88
C VAL A 120 6.18 -20.86 4.32
N THR A 121 4.89 -21.11 4.47
CA THR A 121 3.83 -20.26 3.91
C THR A 121 3.73 -18.93 4.64
N LEU A 122 3.84 -18.92 5.97
CA LEU A 122 3.85 -17.68 6.77
C LEU A 122 5.01 -16.78 6.37
N ASN A 123 6.21 -17.33 6.18
CA ASN A 123 7.36 -16.54 5.71
C ASN A 123 7.11 -15.91 4.34
N LYS A 124 6.47 -16.64 3.41
CA LYS A 124 6.07 -16.09 2.11
C LYS A 124 5.04 -14.96 2.26
N LEU A 125 4.02 -15.16 3.09
CA LEU A 125 2.98 -14.15 3.36
C LEU A 125 3.55 -12.88 4.01
N VAL A 126 4.47 -13.02 4.97
CA VAL A 126 5.17 -11.88 5.59
C VAL A 126 5.93 -11.08 4.55
N LYS A 127 6.63 -11.73 3.62
CA LYS A 127 7.36 -11.05 2.54
C LYS A 127 6.44 -10.28 1.59
N VAL A 128 5.27 -10.86 1.27
CA VAL A 128 4.23 -10.15 0.49
C VAL A 128 3.73 -8.94 1.26
N LEU A 129 3.41 -9.12 2.55
CA LEU A 129 2.89 -8.05 3.40
C LEU A 129 3.89 -6.89 3.53
N ASP A 130 5.17 -7.17 3.77
CA ASP A 130 6.21 -6.15 3.90
C ASP A 130 6.30 -5.28 2.65
N THR A 131 6.28 -5.92 1.48
CA THR A 131 6.32 -5.22 0.19
C THR A 131 5.08 -4.35 -0.03
N VAL A 132 3.87 -4.89 0.21
CA VAL A 132 2.61 -4.17 -0.02
C VAL A 132 2.42 -3.04 0.98
N ALA A 133 2.81 -3.25 2.24
CA ALA A 133 2.72 -2.25 3.31
C ALA A 133 3.68 -1.07 3.08
N SER A 134 4.80 -1.28 2.39
CA SER A 134 5.77 -0.22 2.09
C SER A 134 5.21 0.91 1.20
N LYS A 135 4.09 0.69 0.49
CA LYS A 135 3.45 1.66 -0.41
C LYS A 135 3.03 2.96 0.30
N TYR A 136 2.70 2.89 1.59
CA TYR A 136 2.31 4.06 2.38
C TYR A 136 3.23 4.20 3.60
N THR A 137 3.60 5.43 3.93
CA THR A 137 4.42 5.69 5.12
C THR A 137 3.65 5.38 6.40
N ARG A 138 4.34 4.92 7.45
CA ARG A 138 3.73 4.67 8.78
C ARG A 138 3.00 5.90 9.33
N SER A 139 3.50 7.11 9.05
CA SER A 139 2.87 8.37 9.45
C SER A 139 1.54 8.62 8.73
N LYS A 140 1.40 8.19 7.47
CA LYS A 140 0.12 8.24 6.74
C LYS A 140 -0.87 7.23 7.32
N VAL A 141 -0.43 5.99 7.55
CA VAL A 141 -1.31 4.91 8.06
C VAL A 141 -1.81 5.20 9.49
N ARG A 142 -0.99 5.76 10.38
CA ARG A 142 -1.38 6.04 11.78
C ARG A 142 -2.22 7.30 12.01
N LYS A 143 -2.21 8.24 11.04
CA LYS A 143 -2.99 9.48 11.12
C LYS A 143 -4.35 9.38 10.41
N SER A 144 -4.63 8.24 9.76
CA SER A 144 -5.89 7.97 9.05
C SER A 144 -6.92 7.39 9.99
#